data_AF-A0A9P7CX87-F1
#
_entry.id   AF-A0A9P7CX87-F1
#
_cell.length_a   1.000
_cell.length_b   1.000
_cell.length_c   1.000
_cell.angle_alpha   90.00
_cell.angle_beta   90.00
_cell.angle_gamma   90.00
#
_symmetry.space_group_name_H-M   'P 1'
#
loop_
_entity.id
_entity.type
_entity.pdbx_description
1 polymer ?
#
loop_
_entity_poly.entity_id
_entity_poly.type
_entity_poly.pdbx_seq_one_letter_code
_entity_poly.pdbx_strand_id
1 'polypeptide(L)'
;WTPECPEYMTALKYFHERRFVRVVEELEGLVVQCLFELSKANLAGTGYKMHKYISKAITRRSAAIRSALEKYNALAPIQHPPRPVLDYSEVVGYVSLGEFSLLKYSCYDVLTKPWTVPENRDMATKYFKVTRAHEEILRLNVEIRRLALWIDHDDNKIHSAIILMTKDPLLAAELKDVYAKHHRTNNIHRQCLHKIYQLPCFTGEPPPQASDPIELEDGSCLDSTLGMLMMMTTKIW
;
A
#
# COMPACT_ATOMS: atom_id res chain seq x y z
N TRP A 1 -33.18 1.62 46.40
CA TRP A 1 -32.26 0.58 45.93
C TRP A 1 -31.39 0.17 47.11
N THR A 2 -31.56 -1.07 47.58
CA THR A 2 -30.76 -1.66 48.65
C THR A 2 -29.67 -2.54 48.05
N PRO A 3 -28.51 -2.73 48.71
CA PRO A 3 -27.41 -3.54 48.18
C PRO A 3 -27.77 -5.00 47.87
N GLU A 4 -28.82 -5.51 48.53
CA GLU A 4 -29.30 -6.89 48.42
C GLU A 4 -30.33 -7.08 47.30
N CYS A 5 -30.84 -6.00 46.69
CA CYS A 5 -31.87 -6.14 45.66
C CYS A 5 -31.25 -6.67 44.35
N PRO A 6 -31.93 -7.58 43.63
CA PRO A 6 -31.39 -8.24 42.45
C PRO A 6 -31.04 -7.25 41.32
N GLU A 7 -31.79 -6.15 41.20
CA GLU A 7 -31.52 -5.08 40.24
C GLU A 7 -30.21 -4.36 40.56
N TYR A 8 -29.92 -4.11 41.84
CA TYR A 8 -28.66 -3.47 42.26
C TYR A 8 -27.47 -4.38 41.98
N MET A 9 -27.57 -5.66 42.32
CA MET A 9 -26.51 -6.63 42.03
C MET A 9 -26.23 -6.76 40.53
N THR A 10 -27.29 -6.76 39.71
CA THR A 10 -27.17 -6.80 38.24
C THR A 10 -26.49 -5.53 37.70
N ALA A 11 -26.89 -4.36 38.19
CA ALA A 11 -26.28 -3.09 37.79
C ALA A 11 -24.81 -3.00 38.22
N LEU A 12 -24.47 -3.49 39.42
CA LEU A 12 -23.10 -3.52 39.93
C LEU A 12 -22.21 -4.43 39.06
N LYS A 13 -22.70 -5.64 38.73
CA LYS A 13 -22.02 -6.56 37.81
C LYS A 13 -21.77 -5.92 36.45
N TYR A 14 -22.80 -5.31 35.87
CA TYR A 14 -22.69 -4.58 34.61
C TYR A 14 -21.65 -3.45 34.68
N PHE A 15 -21.61 -2.69 35.78
CA PHE A 15 -20.63 -1.62 35.96
C PHE A 15 -19.19 -2.15 36.02
N HIS A 16 -18.96 -3.26 36.72
CA HIS A 16 -17.65 -3.90 36.80
C HIS A 16 -17.19 -4.44 35.44
N GLU A 17 -18.06 -5.14 34.72
CA GLU A 17 -17.79 -5.67 33.38
C GLU A 17 -17.50 -4.52 32.40
N ARG A 18 -18.34 -3.47 32.39
CA ARG A 18 -18.15 -2.31 31.52
C ARG A 18 -16.85 -1.56 31.82
N ARG A 19 -16.50 -1.43 33.10
CA ARG A 19 -15.23 -0.81 33.50
C ARG A 19 -14.04 -1.60 32.98
N PHE A 20 -14.10 -2.93 33.07
CA PHE A 20 -13.05 -3.80 32.54
C PHE A 20 -12.94 -3.70 31.02
N VAL A 21 -14.05 -3.79 30.30
CA VAL A 21 -14.08 -3.66 28.82
C VAL A 21 -13.48 -2.33 28.37
N ARG A 22 -13.80 -1.21 29.03
CA ARG A 22 -13.21 0.09 28.69
C ARG A 22 -11.70 0.14 28.88
N VAL A 23 -11.18 -0.51 29.92
CA VAL A 23 -9.73 -0.57 30.16
C VAL A 23 -9.04 -1.43 29.11
N VAL A 24 -9.69 -2.52 28.66
CA VAL A 24 -9.20 -3.35 27.54
C VAL A 24 -9.16 -2.53 26.25
N GLU A 25 -10.24 -1.81 25.91
CA GLU A 25 -10.32 -0.96 24.71
C GLU A 25 -9.30 0.20 24.75
N GLU A 26 -9.06 0.80 25.92
CA GLU A 26 -8.03 1.82 26.12
C GLU A 26 -6.63 1.25 25.85
N LEU A 27 -6.31 0.09 26.44
CA LEU A 27 -5.03 -0.58 26.25
C LEU A 27 -4.80 -0.98 24.79
N GLU A 28 -5.82 -1.58 24.15
CA GLU A 28 -5.80 -1.94 22.74
C GLU A 28 -5.52 -0.72 21.84
N GLY A 29 -6.29 0.35 22.01
CA GLY A 29 -6.14 1.58 21.22
C GLY A 29 -4.73 2.17 21.35
N LEU A 30 -4.13 2.13 22.54
CA LEU A 30 -2.77 2.62 22.77
C LEU A 30 -1.71 1.75 22.07
N VAL A 31 -1.87 0.43 22.08
CA VAL A 31 -0.97 -0.50 21.38
C VAL A 31 -1.05 -0.29 19.87
N VAL A 32 -2.27 -0.24 19.32
CA VAL A 32 -2.52 0.05 17.90
C VAL A 32 -1.85 1.36 17.49
N GLN A 33 -2.05 2.42 18.28
CA GLN A 33 -1.40 3.72 18.02
C GLN A 33 0.13 3.62 18.07
N CYS A 34 0.70 2.83 18.97
CA CYS A 34 2.15 2.62 19.05
C CYS A 34 2.68 1.89 17.81
N LEU A 35 1.99 0.85 17.35
CA LEU A 35 2.34 0.11 16.11
C LEU A 35 2.33 1.03 14.88
N PHE A 36 1.33 1.91 14.75
CA PHE A 36 1.30 2.90 13.68
C PHE A 36 2.43 3.92 13.73
N GLU A 37 3.10 4.08 14.86
CA GLU A 37 4.18 5.07 15.02
C GLU A 37 5.54 4.42 14.81
N LEU A 38 5.67 3.15 15.20
CA LEU A 38 6.78 2.30 14.79
C LEU A 38 6.81 2.14 13.27
N SER A 39 5.66 1.96 12.61
CA SER A 39 5.62 1.88 11.14
C SER A 39 6.08 3.18 10.47
N LYS A 40 5.74 4.35 11.04
CA LYS A 40 6.26 5.65 10.59
C LYS A 40 7.77 5.78 10.79
N ALA A 41 8.33 5.22 11.86
CA ALA A 41 9.76 5.21 12.11
C ALA A 41 10.55 4.44 11.04
N ASN A 42 9.91 3.43 10.43
CA ASN A 42 10.48 2.60 9.37
C ASN A 42 10.36 3.23 7.96
N LEU A 43 9.79 4.44 7.82
CA LEU A 43 9.68 5.13 6.53
C LEU A 43 11.01 5.82 6.17
N ALA A 44 11.58 5.42 5.04
CA ALA A 44 12.74 6.10 4.44
C ALA A 44 12.40 7.54 4.03
N GLY A 45 13.39 8.45 4.11
CA GLY A 45 13.24 9.84 3.68
C GLY A 45 12.64 10.79 4.74
N THR A 46 12.55 10.37 6.01
CA THR A 46 12.12 11.26 7.09
C THR A 46 13.28 12.11 7.60
N GLY A 47 13.12 13.43 7.63
CA GLY A 47 14.16 14.34 8.12
C GLY A 47 14.39 14.20 9.64
N TYR A 48 15.57 14.58 10.12
CA TYR A 48 15.97 14.46 11.55
C TYR A 48 14.94 15.00 12.55
N LYS A 49 14.31 16.14 12.24
CA LYS A 49 13.24 16.72 13.09
C LYS A 49 12.04 15.78 13.22
N MET A 50 11.60 15.17 12.12
CA MET A 50 10.49 14.21 12.12
C MET A 50 10.85 12.96 12.93
N HIS A 51 12.05 12.41 12.74
CA HIS A 51 12.53 11.29 13.57
C HIS A 51 12.47 11.61 15.06
N LYS A 52 12.92 12.80 15.48
CA LYS A 52 12.86 13.22 16.89
C LYS A 52 11.42 13.26 17.42
N TYR A 53 10.46 13.71 16.62
CA TYR A 53 9.04 13.69 17.00
C TYR A 53 8.50 12.27 17.10
N ILE A 54 8.80 11.40 16.14
CA ILE A 54 8.40 9.99 16.14
C ILE A 54 8.95 9.28 17.38
N SER A 55 10.25 9.42 17.67
CA SER A 55 10.86 8.82 18.86
C SER A 55 10.19 9.29 20.15
N LYS A 56 9.95 10.61 20.31
CA LYS A 56 9.23 11.15 21.47
C LYS A 56 7.80 10.60 21.56
N ALA A 57 7.13 10.44 20.43
CA ALA A 57 5.77 9.96 20.36
C ALA A 57 5.69 8.46 20.72
N ILE A 58 6.67 7.65 20.29
CA ILE A 58 6.83 6.26 20.72
C ILE A 58 7.04 6.20 22.25
N THR A 59 7.99 6.97 22.81
CA THR A 59 8.25 6.95 24.26
C THR A 59 7.01 7.31 25.08
N ARG A 60 6.25 8.34 24.66
CA ARG A 60 4.99 8.72 25.33
C ARG A 60 3.95 7.61 25.26
N ARG A 61 3.80 6.95 24.12
CA ARG A 61 2.85 5.82 23.97
C ARG A 61 3.28 4.62 24.77
N SER A 62 4.56 4.27 24.81
CA SER A 62 5.08 3.22 25.69
C SER A 62 4.75 3.48 27.16
N ALA A 63 4.88 4.72 27.64
CA ALA A 63 4.49 5.08 29.00
C ALA A 63 2.97 4.94 29.23
N ALA A 64 2.15 5.41 28.29
CA ALA A 64 0.69 5.28 28.35
C ALA A 64 0.24 3.80 28.36
N ILE A 65 0.89 2.95 27.54
CA ILE A 65 0.64 1.50 27.52
C ILE A 65 0.93 0.90 28.89
N ARG A 66 2.04 1.24 29.55
CA ARG A 66 2.34 0.76 30.92
C ARG A 66 1.26 1.14 31.91
N SER A 67 0.82 2.40 31.91
CA SER A 67 -0.24 2.85 32.81
C SER A 67 -1.59 2.19 32.53
N ALA A 68 -1.94 1.96 31.25
CA ALA A 68 -3.15 1.23 30.89
C ALA A 68 -3.05 -0.26 31.26
N LEU A 69 -1.87 -0.85 31.12
CA LEU A 69 -1.58 -2.24 31.52
C LEU A 69 -1.71 -2.44 33.03
N GLU A 70 -1.25 -1.48 33.85
CA GLU A 70 -1.46 -1.49 35.30
C GLU A 70 -2.95 -1.50 35.66
N LYS A 71 -3.76 -0.64 35.03
CA LYS A 71 -5.22 -0.63 35.21
C LYS A 71 -5.85 -1.96 34.82
N TYR A 72 -5.41 -2.55 33.71
CA TYR A 72 -5.88 -3.85 33.25
C TYR A 72 -5.55 -4.94 34.27
N ASN A 73 -4.28 -5.04 34.67
CA ASN A 73 -3.78 -6.03 35.62
C ASN A 73 -4.43 -5.91 37.00
N ALA A 74 -4.84 -4.72 37.42
CA ALA A 74 -5.60 -4.51 38.65
C ALA A 74 -7.04 -5.07 38.58
N LEU A 75 -7.67 -5.04 37.40
CA LEU A 75 -9.06 -5.48 37.21
C LEU A 75 -9.18 -6.92 36.72
N ALA A 76 -8.15 -7.46 36.04
CA ALA A 76 -8.14 -8.78 35.43
C ALA A 76 -8.45 -9.93 36.41
N PRO A 77 -7.86 -10.00 37.62
CA PRO A 77 -8.17 -11.06 38.59
C PRO A 77 -9.59 -10.99 39.16
N ILE A 78 -10.22 -9.81 39.13
CA ILE A 78 -11.54 -9.54 39.71
C ILE A 78 -12.67 -10.01 38.75
N GLN A 79 -12.36 -10.22 37.47
CA GLN A 79 -13.35 -10.64 36.49
C GLN A 79 -13.84 -12.08 36.74
N HIS A 80 -15.02 -12.39 36.20
CA HIS A 80 -15.57 -13.73 36.20
C HIS A 80 -15.82 -14.21 34.76
N PRO A 81 -15.01 -15.15 34.24
CA PRO A 81 -13.86 -15.79 34.88
C PRO A 81 -12.65 -14.85 35.03
N PRO A 82 -11.74 -15.11 35.99
CA PRO A 82 -10.51 -14.33 36.16
C PRO A 82 -9.69 -14.32 34.88
N ARG A 83 -9.10 -13.16 34.56
CA ARG A 83 -8.27 -12.97 33.36
C ARG A 83 -6.78 -13.03 33.72
N PRO A 84 -5.92 -13.49 32.80
CA PRO A 84 -4.48 -13.49 33.03
C PRO A 84 -3.96 -12.06 33.16
N VAL A 85 -3.00 -11.88 34.04
CA VAL A 85 -2.18 -10.67 34.11
C VAL A 85 -1.22 -10.70 32.91
N LEU A 86 -1.02 -9.56 32.26
CA LEU A 86 -0.15 -9.43 31.09
C LEU A 86 1.13 -8.70 31.44
N ASP A 87 2.24 -9.16 30.87
CA ASP A 87 3.51 -8.45 30.96
C ASP A 87 3.66 -7.42 29.82
N TYR A 88 4.44 -6.38 30.07
CA TYR A 88 4.73 -5.36 29.06
C TYR A 88 5.46 -5.96 27.85
N SER A 89 6.36 -6.93 28.05
CA SER A 89 7.08 -7.57 26.95
C SER A 89 6.14 -8.36 26.03
N GLU A 90 5.12 -9.01 26.59
CA GLU A 90 4.07 -9.68 25.81
C GLU A 90 3.27 -8.67 24.99
N VAL A 91 2.87 -7.55 25.61
CA VAL A 91 2.09 -6.49 24.95
C VAL A 91 2.85 -5.82 23.80
N VAL A 92 4.16 -5.62 23.93
CA VAL A 92 5.00 -5.06 22.87
C VAL A 92 5.42 -6.11 21.84
N GLY A 93 5.49 -7.39 22.24
CA GLY A 93 5.84 -8.51 21.36
C GLY A 93 4.81 -8.80 20.28
N TYR A 94 3.59 -8.26 20.38
CA TYR A 94 2.58 -8.39 19.34
C TYR A 94 2.96 -7.58 18.09
N VAL A 95 3.32 -8.28 17.01
CA VAL A 95 3.73 -7.65 15.74
C VAL A 95 2.51 -7.37 14.85
N SER A 96 1.42 -8.12 15.06
CA SER A 96 0.16 -7.97 14.31
C SER A 96 -1.02 -7.71 15.25
N LEU A 97 -1.97 -6.87 14.80
CA LEU A 97 -3.26 -6.68 15.47
C LEU A 97 -4.01 -8.01 15.67
N GLY A 98 -3.81 -8.99 14.79
CA GLY A 98 -4.45 -10.30 14.89
C GLY A 98 -3.90 -11.22 15.99
N GLU A 99 -2.74 -10.91 16.55
CA GLU A 99 -2.12 -11.70 17.63
C GLU A 99 -2.54 -11.20 19.02
N PHE A 100 -3.22 -10.05 19.06
CA PHE A 100 -3.58 -9.38 20.30
C PHE A 100 -4.75 -10.12 20.98
N SER A 101 -4.44 -11.07 21.86
CA SER A 101 -5.45 -11.89 22.56
C SER A 101 -6.39 -11.07 23.44
N LEU A 102 -6.02 -9.83 23.78
CA LEU A 102 -6.88 -8.87 24.48
C LEU A 102 -8.15 -8.53 23.71
N LEU A 103 -8.15 -8.65 22.37
CA LEU A 103 -9.34 -8.44 21.53
C LEU A 103 -10.50 -9.40 21.85
N LYS A 104 -10.21 -10.56 22.47
CA LYS A 104 -11.22 -11.53 22.96
C LYS A 104 -12.19 -10.86 23.93
N TYR A 105 -11.71 -9.87 24.67
CA TYR A 105 -12.44 -9.26 25.78
C TYR A 105 -13.03 -7.89 25.42
N SER A 106 -12.94 -7.48 24.16
CA SER A 106 -13.60 -6.26 23.64
C SER A 106 -15.12 -6.44 23.60
N CYS A 107 -15.86 -5.33 23.59
CA CYS A 107 -17.33 -5.29 23.62
C CYS A 107 -17.99 -6.06 22.45
N TYR A 108 -17.24 -6.37 21.38
CA TYR A 108 -17.80 -6.91 20.13
C TYR A 108 -17.53 -8.39 19.92
N ASP A 109 -16.92 -9.07 20.90
CA ASP A 109 -16.57 -10.49 20.82
C ASP A 109 -15.86 -10.80 19.47
N VAL A 110 -14.89 -9.96 19.15
CA VAL A 110 -14.29 -9.92 17.81
C VAL A 110 -13.67 -11.26 17.46
N LEU A 111 -13.05 -11.92 18.44
CA LEU A 111 -12.36 -13.19 18.25
C LEU A 111 -13.29 -14.41 18.08
N THR A 112 -14.62 -14.27 18.25
CA THR A 112 -15.57 -15.31 17.77
C THR A 112 -15.92 -15.14 16.30
N LYS A 113 -15.57 -14.01 15.69
CA LYS A 113 -15.81 -13.82 14.26
C LYS A 113 -14.88 -14.72 13.44
N PRO A 114 -15.39 -15.38 12.39
CA PRO A 114 -14.62 -16.33 11.61
C PRO A 114 -13.39 -15.71 10.93
N TRP A 115 -13.37 -14.40 10.68
CA TRP A 115 -12.25 -13.69 10.06
C TRP A 115 -11.06 -13.44 11.00
N THR A 116 -11.18 -13.74 12.30
CA THR A 116 -10.08 -13.63 13.26
C THR A 116 -9.19 -14.86 13.32
N VAL A 117 -9.68 -16.00 12.82
CA VAL A 117 -8.87 -17.21 12.63
C VAL A 117 -7.80 -16.91 11.56
N PRO A 118 -6.50 -17.09 11.86
CA PRO A 118 -5.42 -16.75 10.92
C PRO A 118 -5.59 -17.40 9.54
N GLU A 119 -5.98 -18.68 9.53
CA GLU A 119 -6.22 -19.46 8.30
C GLU A 119 -7.31 -18.84 7.43
N ASN A 120 -8.43 -18.43 8.04
CA ASN A 120 -9.54 -17.79 7.34
C ASN A 120 -9.14 -16.41 6.80
N ARG A 121 -8.35 -15.64 7.57
CA ARG A 121 -7.85 -14.33 7.15
C ARG A 121 -6.89 -14.46 5.97
N ASP A 122 -5.99 -15.43 6.02
CA ASP A 122 -5.04 -15.71 4.94
C ASP A 122 -5.78 -16.17 3.68
N MET A 123 -6.80 -17.01 3.86
CA MET A 123 -7.65 -17.46 2.75
C MET A 123 -8.47 -16.31 2.15
N ALA A 124 -9.08 -15.47 2.99
CA ALA A 124 -9.80 -14.27 2.53
C ALA A 124 -8.87 -13.32 1.77
N THR A 125 -7.65 -13.09 2.26
CA THR A 125 -6.66 -12.25 1.59
C THR A 125 -6.32 -12.80 0.21
N LYS A 126 -6.08 -14.12 0.09
CA LYS A 126 -5.84 -14.78 -1.20
C LYS A 126 -7.04 -14.68 -2.13
N TYR A 127 -8.25 -14.96 -1.62
CA TYR A 127 -9.50 -14.86 -2.37
C TYR A 127 -9.70 -13.45 -2.93
N PHE A 128 -9.63 -12.42 -2.09
CA PHE A 128 -9.81 -11.05 -2.54
C PHE A 128 -8.71 -10.58 -3.48
N LYS A 129 -7.46 -11.02 -3.31
CA LYS A 129 -6.40 -10.75 -4.30
C LYS A 129 -6.75 -11.31 -5.68
N VAL A 130 -7.26 -12.53 -5.73
CA VAL A 130 -7.71 -13.16 -7.00
C VAL A 130 -8.89 -12.39 -7.58
N THR A 131 -9.92 -12.09 -6.78
CA THR A 131 -11.08 -11.31 -7.24
C THR A 131 -10.67 -9.95 -7.78
N ARG A 132 -9.81 -9.21 -7.06
CA ARG A 132 -9.30 -7.90 -7.51
C ARG A 132 -8.40 -8.02 -8.73
N ALA A 133 -7.62 -9.09 -8.87
CA ALA A 133 -6.82 -9.31 -10.07
C ALA A 133 -7.71 -9.45 -11.31
N HIS A 134 -8.84 -10.16 -11.23
CA HIS A 134 -9.78 -10.24 -12.34
C HIS A 134 -10.38 -8.89 -12.73
N GLU A 135 -10.77 -8.08 -11.74
CA GLU A 135 -11.26 -6.71 -11.98
C GLU A 135 -10.16 -5.83 -12.61
N GLU A 136 -8.94 -5.95 -12.11
CA GLU A 136 -7.80 -5.15 -12.59
C GLU A 136 -7.44 -5.52 -14.04
N ILE A 137 -7.56 -6.78 -14.46
CA ILE A 137 -7.38 -7.17 -15.87
C ILE A 137 -8.36 -6.41 -16.78
N LEU A 138 -9.64 -6.33 -16.40
CA LEU A 138 -10.64 -5.59 -17.16
C LEU A 138 -10.31 -4.10 -17.23
N ARG A 139 -9.87 -3.52 -16.11
CA ARG A 139 -9.45 -2.11 -16.05
C ARG A 139 -8.22 -1.86 -16.93
N LEU A 140 -7.22 -2.73 -16.85
CA LEU A 140 -5.98 -2.61 -17.63
C LEU A 140 -6.27 -2.64 -19.13
N ASN A 141 -7.22 -3.43 -19.61
CA ASN A 141 -7.60 -3.41 -21.04
C ASN A 141 -8.00 -2.00 -21.53
N VAL A 142 -8.69 -1.23 -20.68
CA VAL A 142 -9.07 0.16 -21.00
C VAL A 142 -7.86 1.10 -20.91
N GLU A 143 -7.08 0.99 -19.84
CA GLU A 143 -5.94 1.88 -19.60
C GLU A 143 -4.80 1.67 -20.60
N ILE A 144 -4.53 0.43 -21.01
CA ILE A 144 -3.57 0.09 -22.06
C ILE A 144 -3.93 0.78 -23.37
N ARG A 145 -5.20 0.73 -23.77
CA ARG A 145 -5.68 1.40 -24.99
C ARG A 145 -5.57 2.92 -24.88
N ARG A 146 -5.96 3.49 -23.73
CA ARG A 146 -5.84 4.94 -23.48
C ARG A 146 -4.40 5.42 -23.55
N LEU A 147 -3.48 4.69 -22.93
CA LEU A 147 -2.07 5.02 -22.96
C LEU A 147 -1.52 4.99 -24.38
N ALA A 148 -1.85 3.97 -25.16
CA ALA A 148 -1.40 3.85 -26.54
C ALA A 148 -1.91 5.03 -27.41
N LEU A 149 -3.20 5.34 -27.31
CA LEU A 149 -3.80 6.49 -28.02
C LEU A 149 -3.21 7.83 -27.58
N TRP A 150 -2.92 7.98 -26.29
CA TRP A 150 -2.31 9.20 -25.76
C TRP A 150 -0.90 9.40 -26.31
N ILE A 151 -0.08 8.34 -26.32
CA ILE A 151 1.28 8.35 -26.89
C ILE A 151 1.24 8.80 -28.36
N ASP A 152 0.38 8.21 -29.17
CA ASP A 152 0.30 8.53 -30.60
C ASP A 152 -0.29 9.91 -30.85
N HIS A 153 -1.27 10.33 -30.05
CA HIS A 153 -1.81 11.69 -30.14
C HIS A 153 -0.76 12.75 -29.81
N ASP A 154 0.00 12.55 -28.73
CA ASP A 154 1.01 13.51 -28.28
C ASP A 154 2.18 13.62 -29.27
N ASP A 155 2.69 12.48 -29.76
CA ASP A 155 3.74 12.46 -30.79
C ASP A 155 3.28 13.17 -32.07
N ASN A 156 2.06 12.90 -32.55
CA ASN A 156 1.51 13.56 -33.74
C ASN A 156 1.34 15.07 -33.54
N LYS A 157 0.95 15.50 -32.34
CA LYS A 157 0.78 16.92 -32.03
C LYS A 157 2.10 17.66 -32.04
N ILE A 158 3.16 17.11 -31.45
CA ILE A 158 4.49 17.73 -31.46
C ILE A 158 5.07 17.71 -32.88
N HIS A 159 4.95 16.59 -33.58
CA HIS A 159 5.46 16.45 -34.95
C HIS A 159 4.77 17.43 -35.92
N SER A 160 3.44 17.56 -35.84
CA SER A 160 2.70 18.54 -36.64
C SER A 160 3.08 19.99 -36.32
N ALA A 161 3.33 20.33 -35.05
CA ALA A 161 3.81 21.66 -34.68
C ALA A 161 5.19 21.97 -35.30
N ILE A 162 6.11 20.99 -35.31
CA ILE A 162 7.42 21.13 -35.96
C ILE A 162 7.27 21.41 -37.46
N ILE A 163 6.40 20.67 -38.17
CA ILE A 163 6.16 20.85 -39.61
C ILE A 163 5.59 22.24 -39.91
N LEU A 164 4.66 22.72 -39.07
CA LEU A 164 4.00 24.01 -39.27
C LEU A 164 4.91 25.21 -38.94
N MET A 165 5.99 25.01 -38.18
CA MET A 165 6.94 26.05 -37.80
C MET A 165 8.02 26.28 -38.85
N THR A 166 7.57 26.78 -40.00
CA THR A 166 8.44 27.21 -41.12
C THR A 166 9.08 28.59 -40.92
N LYS A 167 8.52 29.41 -40.02
CA LYS A 167 8.92 30.82 -39.82
C LYS A 167 10.06 31.01 -38.82
N ASP A 168 10.29 30.06 -37.93
CA ASP A 168 11.34 30.12 -36.91
C ASP A 168 12.13 28.79 -36.89
N PRO A 169 13.23 28.71 -37.67
CA PRO A 169 13.99 27.48 -37.79
C PRO A 169 14.76 27.12 -36.51
N LEU A 170 15.08 28.08 -35.65
CA LEU A 170 15.79 27.82 -34.39
C LEU A 170 14.85 27.16 -33.37
N LEU A 171 13.64 27.70 -33.22
CA LEU A 171 12.64 27.08 -32.35
C LEU A 171 12.20 25.70 -32.88
N ALA A 172 12.11 25.52 -34.20
CA ALA A 172 11.82 24.23 -34.79
C ALA A 172 12.93 23.19 -34.51
N ALA A 173 14.20 23.60 -34.48
CA ALA A 173 15.31 22.72 -34.13
C ALA A 173 15.25 22.28 -32.65
N GLU A 174 15.00 23.19 -31.72
CA GLU A 174 14.84 22.85 -30.30
C GLU A 174 13.65 21.91 -30.07
N LEU A 175 12.52 22.14 -30.75
CA LEU A 175 11.37 21.22 -30.67
C LEU A 175 11.68 19.84 -31.24
N LYS A 176 12.51 19.73 -32.28
CA LYS A 176 12.97 18.43 -32.80
C LYS A 176 13.80 17.68 -31.77
N ASP A 177 14.68 18.36 -31.04
CA ASP A 177 15.51 17.74 -30.00
C ASP A 177 14.66 17.26 -28.81
N VAL A 178 13.67 18.06 -28.40
CA VAL A 178 12.69 17.66 -27.37
C VAL A 178 11.85 16.47 -27.86
N TYR A 179 11.36 16.54 -29.10
CA TYR A 179 10.60 15.46 -29.72
C TYR A 179 11.41 14.17 -29.78
N ALA A 180 12.68 14.20 -30.21
CA ALA A 180 13.52 13.01 -30.31
C ALA A 180 13.69 12.32 -28.94
N LYS A 181 13.88 13.09 -27.86
CA LYS A 181 13.96 12.56 -26.49
C LYS A 181 12.64 11.93 -26.03
N HIS A 182 11.53 12.61 -26.30
CA HIS A 182 10.19 12.15 -25.95
C HIS A 182 9.81 10.88 -26.74
N HIS A 183 9.99 10.91 -28.05
CA HIS A 183 9.71 9.82 -28.98
C HIS A 183 10.52 8.56 -28.63
N ARG A 184 11.79 8.70 -28.23
CA ARG A 184 12.59 7.56 -27.74
C ARG A 184 11.95 6.88 -26.53
N THR A 185 11.44 7.67 -25.58
CA THR A 185 10.75 7.15 -24.39
C THR A 185 9.43 6.49 -24.77
N ASN A 186 8.65 7.14 -25.64
CA ASN A 186 7.41 6.60 -26.20
C ASN A 186 7.63 5.29 -26.94
N ASN A 187 8.74 5.11 -27.66
CA ASN A 187 9.07 3.86 -28.33
C ASN A 187 9.33 2.70 -27.35
N ILE A 188 9.89 2.97 -26.17
CA ILE A 188 9.99 1.95 -25.11
C ILE A 188 8.59 1.54 -24.64
N HIS A 189 7.69 2.51 -24.44
CA HIS A 189 6.30 2.24 -24.08
C HIS A 189 5.58 1.44 -25.18
N ARG A 190 5.74 1.80 -26.46
CA ARG A 190 5.18 1.04 -27.60
C ARG A 190 5.69 -0.39 -27.64
N GLN A 191 6.98 -0.63 -27.40
CA GLN A 191 7.53 -1.99 -27.33
C GLN A 191 6.90 -2.79 -26.18
N CYS A 192 6.72 -2.18 -25.01
CA CYS A 192 6.05 -2.82 -23.88
C CYS A 192 4.58 -3.12 -24.20
N LEU A 193 3.85 -2.17 -24.79
CA LEU A 193 2.46 -2.34 -25.24
C LEU A 193 2.34 -3.47 -26.26
N HIS A 194 3.27 -3.54 -27.22
CA HIS A 194 3.29 -4.61 -28.21
C HIS A 194 3.45 -6.00 -27.58
N LYS A 195 4.35 -6.13 -26.59
CA LYS A 195 4.48 -7.37 -25.82
C LYS A 195 3.19 -7.73 -25.08
N ILE A 196 2.47 -6.75 -24.54
CA ILE A 196 1.19 -6.98 -23.86
C ILE A 196 0.14 -7.50 -24.85
N TYR A 197 0.06 -6.94 -26.06
CA TYR A 197 -0.88 -7.39 -27.09
C TYR A 197 -0.63 -8.84 -27.54
N GLN A 198 0.60 -9.33 -27.40
CA GLN A 198 0.98 -10.70 -27.73
C GLN A 198 0.67 -11.71 -26.62
N LEU A 199 0.24 -11.25 -25.43
CA LEU A 199 -0.06 -12.17 -24.33
C LEU A 199 -1.33 -12.98 -24.65
N PRO A 200 -1.31 -14.32 -24.48
CA PRO A 200 -2.49 -15.17 -24.73
C PRO A 200 -3.71 -14.81 -23.87
N CYS A 201 -3.48 -14.18 -22.71
CA CYS A 201 -4.51 -13.77 -21.76
C CYS A 201 -4.99 -12.32 -21.95
N PHE A 202 -4.45 -11.58 -22.91
CA PHE A 202 -4.92 -10.23 -23.20
C PHE A 202 -6.26 -10.30 -23.93
N THR A 203 -7.28 -9.68 -23.34
CA THR A 203 -8.65 -9.67 -23.89
C THR A 203 -9.08 -8.28 -24.36
N GLY A 204 -8.20 -7.29 -24.27
CA GLY A 204 -8.46 -5.93 -24.72
C GLY A 204 -8.33 -5.80 -26.24
N GLU A 205 -8.75 -4.65 -26.75
CA GLU A 205 -8.66 -4.33 -28.17
C GLU A 205 -7.49 -3.37 -28.38
N PRO A 206 -6.44 -3.74 -29.15
CA PRO A 206 -5.38 -2.83 -29.52
C PRO A 206 -5.96 -1.61 -30.26
N PRO A 207 -5.37 -0.41 -30.11
CA PRO A 207 -5.76 0.71 -30.95
C PRO A 207 -5.52 0.35 -32.43
N PRO A 208 -6.26 0.97 -33.37
CA PRO A 208 -5.99 0.81 -34.78
C PRO A 208 -4.51 1.13 -35.03
N GLN A 209 -3.79 0.23 -35.70
CA GLN A 209 -2.43 0.54 -36.12
C GLN A 209 -2.53 1.79 -37.00
N ALA A 210 -1.89 2.88 -36.58
CA ALA A 210 -1.61 3.96 -37.51
C ALA A 210 -0.81 3.32 -38.65
N SER A 211 -1.30 3.47 -39.88
CA SER A 211 -0.59 3.08 -41.11
C SER A 211 0.90 3.38 -40.94
N ASP A 212 1.74 2.39 -41.25
CA ASP A 212 3.19 2.40 -41.01
C ASP A 212 3.80 3.80 -41.19
N PRO A 213 4.66 4.26 -40.26
CA PRO A 213 5.39 5.49 -40.46
C PRO A 213 6.15 5.38 -41.78
N ILE A 214 5.96 6.35 -42.65
CA ILE A 214 6.85 6.58 -43.80
C ILE A 214 8.25 6.58 -43.22
N GLU A 215 9.05 5.57 -43.60
CA GLU A 215 10.49 5.52 -43.32
C GLU A 215 11.07 6.86 -43.79
N LEU A 216 11.36 7.75 -42.86
CA LEU A 216 12.31 8.82 -43.13
C LEU A 216 13.64 8.10 -43.26
N GLU A 217 14.12 7.97 -44.49
CA GLU A 217 15.46 7.49 -44.81
C GLU A 217 16.47 8.29 -43.97
N ASP A 218 16.91 7.69 -42.88
CA ASP A 218 18.10 8.13 -42.16
C ASP A 218 19.30 7.84 -43.05
N GLY A 219 19.80 8.91 -43.69
CA GLY A 219 21.12 8.94 -44.27
C GLY A 219 22.16 8.54 -43.24
N SER A 220 22.75 7.38 -43.46
CA SER A 220 23.83 6.78 -42.69
C SER A 220 24.91 7.77 -42.26
N CYS A 221 25.24 7.78 -40.98
CA CYS A 221 26.63 7.95 -40.57
C CYS A 221 26.95 6.95 -39.46
N LEU A 222 27.96 6.14 -39.73
CA LEU A 222 28.52 5.11 -38.89
C LEU A 222 28.95 5.70 -37.54
N ASP A 223 28.63 5.02 -36.44
CA ASP A 223 29.71 4.71 -35.50
C ASP A 223 29.50 3.39 -34.78
N SER A 224 30.42 2.50 -35.09
CA SER A 224 30.61 1.19 -34.51
C SER A 224 31.41 1.39 -33.22
N THR A 225 30.75 1.42 -32.06
CA THR A 225 31.32 0.96 -30.76
C THR A 225 30.34 1.19 -29.61
N LEU A 226 29.36 0.29 -29.43
CA LEU A 226 28.69 0.12 -28.13
C LEU A 226 28.06 -1.28 -27.97
N GLY A 227 28.62 -2.26 -28.69
CA GLY A 227 28.26 -3.68 -28.58
C GLY A 227 29.05 -4.46 -27.51
N MET A 228 29.73 -3.80 -26.58
CA MET A 228 30.69 -4.50 -25.69
C MET A 228 30.68 -4.04 -24.23
N LEU A 229 29.52 -3.63 -23.68
CA LEU A 229 29.44 -3.35 -22.22
C LEU A 229 28.11 -3.68 -21.55
N MET A 230 27.38 -4.69 -22.03
CA MET A 230 26.19 -5.20 -21.31
C MET A 230 26.13 -6.73 -21.20
N MET A 231 27.30 -7.38 -21.25
CA MET A 231 27.47 -8.81 -20.99
C MET A 231 28.34 -9.10 -19.76
N MET A 232 28.17 -8.35 -18.66
CA MET A 232 28.65 -8.79 -17.35
C MET A 232 27.74 -8.27 -16.25
N THR A 233 26.74 -9.09 -15.88
CA THR A 233 26.21 -9.30 -14.51
C THR A 233 24.89 -10.07 -14.59
N THR A 234 24.98 -11.34 -15.00
CA THR A 234 23.99 -12.36 -14.64
C THR A 234 24.75 -13.53 -14.04
N LYS A 235 24.87 -13.50 -12.71
CA LYS A 235 25.01 -14.63 -11.78
C LYS A 235 25.42 -14.07 -10.43
N ILE A 236 24.50 -14.09 -9.48
CA ILE A 236 24.64 -14.55 -8.09
C ILE A 236 23.24 -14.39 -7.48
N TRP A 237 22.69 -15.53 -7.03
CA TRP A 237 21.66 -15.77 -6.01
C TRP A 237 20.71 -14.63 -5.63
#